data_AF-V7I6E4-F1
#
_entry.id   AF-V7I6E4-F1
#
_cell.length_a   1.000
_cell.length_b   1.000
_cell.length_c   1.000
_cell.angle_alpha   90.00
_cell.angle_beta   90.00
_cell.angle_gamma   90.00
#
_symmetry.space_group_name_H-M   'P 1'
#
loop_
_entity.id
_entity.type
_entity.pdbx_description
1 polymer ?
#
loop_
_entity_poly.entity_id
_entity_poly.type
_entity_poly.pdbx_seq_one_letter_code
_entity_poly.pdbx_strand_id
1 'polypeptide(L)'
;MSKRKSQVDRKNRTVEGAINKDLIRQLRTKIMVASPDYKVISITSSNEGEGKTTIALNLSDSLNAAGKKSIYIDGSLRKVSVAEKLGTLAASGLSAYLSGSLQSKDLIIRQSSGVDYILNTIPTENSTELLESDVFRQLINKLRSEYDFIIIDTPDMASCSDAVVISKLADAIVHVVEAGRTSGEKVNKDISYLEETKTPVIGVALNKI
;
A
#
# COMPACT_ATOMS: atom_id res chain seq x y z
N MET A 1 -17.12 29.81 6.41
CA MET A 1 -16.46 28.77 7.22
C MET A 1 -16.00 27.63 6.30
N SER A 2 -14.80 27.72 5.73
CA SER A 2 -14.23 26.68 4.86
C SER A 2 -12.73 26.93 4.74
N LYS A 3 -11.89 26.03 5.29
CA LYS A 3 -10.42 25.89 5.09
C LYS A 3 -9.78 24.99 6.18
N ARG A 4 -10.29 23.77 6.39
CA ARG A 4 -9.62 22.74 7.24
C ARG A 4 -9.72 21.33 6.64
N LYS A 5 -9.52 21.19 5.34
CA LYS A 5 -9.28 19.90 4.69
C LYS A 5 -8.02 20.02 3.84
N SER A 6 -7.19 18.97 3.86
CA SER A 6 -6.09 18.66 2.93
C SER A 6 -4.65 19.15 3.19
N GLN A 7 -4.15 19.17 4.43
CA GLN A 7 -2.70 19.19 4.63
C GLN A 7 -2.28 17.99 5.47
N VAL A 8 -1.89 16.91 4.79
CA VAL A 8 -0.98 15.93 5.39
C VAL A 8 0.38 16.62 5.40
N ASP A 9 0.80 17.10 6.56
CA ASP A 9 2.04 17.86 6.69
C ASP A 9 3.24 17.01 6.27
N ARG A 10 3.89 17.41 5.16
CA ARG A 10 5.17 16.82 4.70
C ARG A 10 6.25 16.83 5.81
N LYS A 11 6.09 17.69 6.83
CA LYS A 11 7.04 17.94 7.91
C LYS A 11 7.14 16.81 8.96
N ASN A 12 6.13 15.94 9.07
CA ASN A 12 6.13 14.82 10.03
C ASN A 12 6.50 13.46 9.42
N ARG A 13 6.98 13.41 8.16
CA ARG A 13 7.50 12.18 7.54
C ARG A 13 8.91 11.83 8.04
N THR A 14 9.16 11.91 9.34
CA THR A 14 10.39 11.37 9.93
C THR A 14 10.20 9.87 10.05
N VAL A 15 10.31 9.18 8.91
CA VAL A 15 10.45 7.74 8.92
C VAL A 15 11.86 7.45 9.43
N GLU A 16 11.97 6.64 10.48
CA GLU A 16 13.24 6.20 11.05
C GLU A 16 14.20 5.71 9.95
N GLY A 17 15.39 6.30 9.89
CA GLY A 17 16.43 6.00 8.90
C GLY A 17 16.34 6.84 7.62
N ALA A 18 17.48 7.34 7.13
CA ALA A 18 17.54 8.01 5.84
C ALA A 18 17.18 7.02 4.72
N ILE A 19 16.00 7.17 4.12
CA ILE A 19 15.58 6.36 2.97
C ILE A 19 16.53 6.61 1.81
N ASN A 20 17.10 5.54 1.26
CA ASN A 20 17.90 5.61 0.05
C ASN A 20 16.98 5.82 -1.17
N LYS A 21 16.85 7.08 -1.61
CA LYS A 21 16.01 7.47 -2.75
C LYS A 21 16.41 6.80 -4.06
N ASP A 22 17.68 6.43 -4.23
CA ASP A 22 18.13 5.74 -5.45
C ASP A 22 17.62 4.30 -5.50
N LEU A 23 17.58 3.60 -4.36
CA LEU A 23 16.95 2.26 -4.30
C LEU A 23 15.45 2.32 -4.60
N ILE A 24 14.75 3.36 -4.12
CA ILE A 24 13.33 3.58 -4.46
C ILE A 24 13.15 3.86 -5.97
N ARG A 25 14.05 4.63 -6.60
CA ARG A 25 14.04 4.87 -8.04
C ARG A 25 14.33 3.60 -8.85
N GLN A 26 15.24 2.75 -8.37
CA GLN A 26 15.51 1.45 -8.98
C GLN A 26 14.29 0.53 -8.89
N LEU A 27 13.64 0.45 -7.73
CA LEU A 27 12.39 -0.30 -7.55
C LEU A 27 11.29 0.19 -8.50
N ARG A 28 11.05 1.50 -8.55
CA ARG A 28 10.12 2.12 -9.49
C ARG A 28 10.42 1.72 -10.94
N THR A 29 11.69 1.80 -11.34
CA THR A 29 12.12 1.46 -12.70
C THR A 29 11.89 -0.01 -13.01
N LYS A 30 12.21 -0.92 -12.08
CA LYS A 30 11.92 -2.36 -12.22
C LYS A 30 10.43 -2.63 -12.43
N ILE A 31 9.56 -1.99 -11.65
CA ILE A 31 8.10 -2.11 -11.80
C ILE A 31 7.67 -1.66 -13.20
N MET A 32 8.11 -0.48 -13.63
CA MET A 32 7.73 0.09 -14.92
C MET A 32 8.25 -0.70 -16.12
N VAL A 33 9.40 -1.37 -15.98
CA VAL A 33 9.99 -2.21 -17.05
C VAL A 33 9.39 -3.61 -17.06
N ALA A 34 8.93 -4.13 -15.91
CA ALA A 34 8.37 -5.48 -15.82
C ALA A 34 7.13 -5.65 -16.70
N SER A 35 6.25 -4.65 -16.76
CA SER A 35 5.17 -4.58 -17.74
C SER A 35 4.60 -3.16 -17.83
N PRO A 36 4.28 -2.66 -19.04
CA PRO A 36 3.59 -1.38 -19.20
C PRO A 36 2.13 -1.41 -18.71
N ASP A 37 1.54 -2.59 -18.54
CA ASP A 37 0.14 -2.77 -18.14
C ASP A 37 -0.06 -2.82 -16.62
N TYR A 38 1.04 -2.93 -15.85
CA TYR A 38 0.97 -2.96 -14.40
C TYR A 38 0.55 -1.61 -13.83
N LYS A 39 -0.58 -1.59 -13.14
CA LYS A 39 -1.11 -0.44 -12.43
C LYS A 39 -1.26 -0.70 -10.94
N VAL A 40 -1.72 -1.87 -10.53
CA VAL A 40 -1.95 -2.21 -9.13
C VAL A 40 -0.76 -2.98 -8.59
N ILE A 41 -0.04 -2.38 -7.65
CA ILE A 41 1.14 -2.97 -7.02
C ILE A 41 0.85 -3.20 -5.55
N SER A 42 0.88 -4.46 -5.12
CA SER A 42 0.79 -4.83 -3.70
C SER A 42 2.17 -4.84 -3.07
N ILE A 43 2.31 -4.19 -1.91
CA ILE A 43 3.54 -4.19 -1.11
C ILE A 43 3.25 -4.96 0.19
N THR A 44 3.94 -6.08 0.37
CA THR A 44 3.80 -6.93 1.56
C THR A 44 5.18 -7.24 2.16
N SER A 45 5.21 -7.85 3.34
CA SER A 45 6.43 -8.29 4.01
C SER A 45 6.25 -9.61 4.75
N SER A 46 7.36 -10.28 5.05
CA SER A 46 7.35 -11.54 5.80
C SER A 46 6.83 -11.36 7.22
N ASN A 47 7.24 -10.28 7.88
CA ASN A 47 7.02 -9.98 9.29
C ASN A 47 6.65 -8.50 9.51
N GLU A 48 6.04 -8.21 10.67
CA GLU A 48 5.78 -6.83 11.09
C GLU A 48 7.08 -6.05 11.30
N GLY A 49 7.09 -4.78 10.89
CA GLY A 49 8.21 -3.87 11.12
C GLY A 49 9.31 -3.87 10.06
N GLU A 50 9.21 -4.67 9.00
CA GLU A 50 10.25 -4.75 7.94
C GLU A 50 10.29 -3.54 7.00
N GLY A 51 9.38 -2.57 7.16
CA GLY A 51 9.40 -1.28 6.44
C GLY A 51 8.58 -1.23 5.15
N LYS A 52 7.66 -2.19 4.92
CA LYS A 52 6.71 -2.19 3.78
C LYS A 52 6.00 -0.84 3.56
N THR A 53 5.43 -0.26 4.62
CA THR A 53 4.72 1.04 4.58
C THR A 53 5.63 2.18 4.14
N THR A 54 6.87 2.18 4.64
CA THR A 54 7.89 3.16 4.25
C THR A 54 8.19 3.06 2.76
N ILE A 55 8.43 1.85 2.27
CA ILE A 55 8.71 1.60 0.86
C ILE A 55 7.50 1.98 0.00
N ALA A 56 6.30 1.59 0.39
CA ALA A 56 5.05 1.89 -0.32
C ALA A 56 4.79 3.40 -0.47
N LEU A 57 4.96 4.17 0.62
CA LEU A 57 4.81 5.62 0.60
C LEU A 57 5.86 6.29 -0.30
N ASN A 58 7.13 5.91 -0.16
CA ASN A 58 8.22 6.50 -0.97
C ASN A 58 8.14 6.09 -2.44
N LEU A 59 7.67 4.87 -2.74
CA LEU A 59 7.41 4.43 -4.09
C LEU A 59 6.30 5.27 -4.73
N SER A 60 5.22 5.53 -3.99
CA SER A 60 4.13 6.42 -4.43
C SER A 60 4.65 7.83 -4.75
N ASP A 61 5.45 8.42 -3.83
CA ASP A 61 6.08 9.72 -4.07
C ASP A 61 7.02 9.70 -5.28
N SER A 62 7.80 8.63 -5.46
CA SER A 62 8.76 8.48 -6.56
C SER A 62 8.07 8.33 -7.92
N LEU A 63 6.91 7.66 -7.97
CA LEU A 63 6.06 7.58 -9.15
C LEU A 63 5.47 8.95 -9.48
N ASN A 64 4.96 9.67 -8.48
CA ASN A 64 4.46 11.02 -8.66
C ASN A 64 5.54 11.99 -9.16
N ALA A 65 6.74 11.92 -8.60
CA ALA A 65 7.88 12.71 -9.05
C ALA A 65 8.30 12.39 -10.50
N ALA A 66 7.93 11.22 -11.03
CA ALA A 66 8.10 10.85 -12.44
C ALA A 66 6.90 11.25 -13.32
N GLY A 67 5.98 12.07 -12.80
CA GLY A 67 4.79 12.53 -13.52
C GLY A 67 3.69 11.49 -13.62
N LYS A 68 3.75 10.40 -12.84
CA LYS A 68 2.68 9.39 -12.81
C LYS A 68 1.67 9.72 -11.74
N LYS A 69 0.38 9.73 -12.09
CA LYS A 69 -0.69 9.93 -11.12
C LYS A 69 -0.84 8.67 -10.28
N SER A 70 -0.47 8.73 -9.01
CA SER A 70 -0.46 7.58 -8.10
C SER A 70 -1.39 7.77 -6.90
N ILE A 71 -2.01 6.68 -6.45
CA ILE A 71 -2.77 6.61 -5.20
C ILE A 71 -2.17 5.55 -4.28
N TYR A 72 -2.06 5.90 -2.99
CA TYR A 72 -1.69 4.98 -1.92
C TYR A 72 -2.95 4.46 -1.22
N ILE A 73 -3.01 3.16 -0.96
CA ILE A 73 -4.09 2.50 -0.21
C ILE A 73 -3.50 1.80 1.01
N ASP A 74 -3.97 2.17 2.20
CA ASP A 74 -3.73 1.42 3.44
C ASP A 74 -4.67 0.20 3.50
N GLY A 75 -4.16 -0.96 3.13
CA GLY A 75 -4.87 -2.24 3.14
C GLY A 75 -4.88 -2.94 4.50
N SER A 76 -4.29 -2.34 5.54
CA SER A 76 -4.29 -2.92 6.89
C SER A 76 -5.55 -2.48 7.66
N LEU A 77 -6.66 -3.21 7.47
CA LEU A 77 -7.92 -2.84 8.13
C LEU A 77 -7.93 -3.17 9.63
N ARG A 78 -7.03 -4.04 10.09
CA ARG A 78 -6.94 -4.48 11.50
C ARG A 78 -6.25 -3.47 12.42
N LYS A 79 -5.41 -2.57 11.87
CA LYS A 79 -4.60 -1.61 12.64
C LYS A 79 -4.59 -0.24 11.97
N VAL A 80 -4.78 0.85 12.74
CA VAL A 80 -4.81 2.24 12.22
C VAL A 80 -3.41 2.86 12.25
N SER A 81 -2.45 2.29 11.52
CA SER A 81 -1.04 2.70 11.67
C SER A 81 -0.63 3.89 10.79
N VAL A 82 -1.16 4.00 9.56
CA VAL A 82 -0.71 5.01 8.60
C VAL A 82 -1.38 6.35 8.87
N ALA A 83 -2.68 6.34 9.14
CA ALA A 83 -3.45 7.54 9.48
C ALA A 83 -2.88 8.26 10.71
N GLU A 84 -2.52 7.52 11.76
CA GLU A 84 -1.86 8.06 12.96
C GLU A 84 -0.51 8.72 12.62
N LYS A 85 0.34 8.02 11.85
CA LYS A 85 1.64 8.54 11.40
C LYS A 85 1.53 9.81 10.56
N LEU A 86 0.49 9.89 9.72
CA LEU A 86 0.22 11.06 8.88
C LEU A 86 -0.53 12.17 9.63
N GLY A 87 -0.80 12.01 10.93
CA GLY A 87 -1.54 12.98 11.74
C GLY A 87 -2.97 13.22 11.23
N THR A 88 -3.55 12.25 10.53
CA THR A 88 -4.83 12.37 9.82
C THR A 88 -5.86 11.46 10.47
N LEU A 89 -6.58 11.98 11.47
CA LEU A 89 -7.72 11.29 12.08
C LEU A 89 -9.03 11.59 11.32
N ALA A 90 -9.00 11.44 9.98
CA ALA A 90 -10.20 11.69 9.19
C ALA A 90 -11.30 10.68 9.56
N ALA A 91 -12.56 11.12 9.61
CA ALA A 91 -13.74 10.25 9.80
C ALA A 91 -14.01 9.32 8.59
N SER A 92 -13.15 9.36 7.57
CA SER A 92 -13.25 8.63 6.31
C SER A 92 -12.12 7.61 6.22
N GLY A 93 -12.46 6.32 6.07
CA GLY A 93 -11.46 5.27 5.91
C GLY A 93 -11.96 4.09 5.06
N LEU A 94 -11.03 3.24 4.64
CA LEU A 94 -11.30 2.11 3.76
C LEU A 94 -12.31 1.14 4.38
N SER A 95 -12.16 0.77 5.66
CA SER A 95 -13.11 -0.12 6.36
C SER A 95 -14.54 0.43 6.38
N ALA A 96 -14.71 1.72 6.64
CA ALA A 96 -16.01 2.40 6.63
C ALA A 96 -16.64 2.43 5.22
N TYR A 97 -15.83 2.57 4.17
CA TYR A 97 -16.32 2.51 2.79
C TYR A 97 -16.72 1.10 2.38
N LEU A 98 -15.90 0.09 2.69
CA LEU A 98 -16.18 -1.30 2.32
C LEU A 98 -17.41 -1.86 3.03
N SER A 99 -17.70 -1.37 4.24
CA SER A 99 -18.93 -1.68 4.98
C SER A 99 -20.16 -0.87 4.54
N GLY A 100 -20.01 0.07 3.60
CA GLY A 100 -21.10 0.94 3.11
C GLY A 100 -21.43 2.13 4.03
N SER A 101 -20.70 2.30 5.13
CA SER A 101 -20.89 3.40 6.09
C SER A 101 -20.32 4.74 5.60
N LEU A 102 -19.52 4.73 4.53
CA LEU A 102 -18.91 5.92 3.93
C LEU A 102 -19.18 5.97 2.42
N GLN A 103 -19.50 7.16 1.91
CA GLN A 103 -19.71 7.40 0.49
C GLN A 103 -18.38 7.55 -0.28
N SER A 104 -18.34 7.09 -1.53
CA SER A 104 -17.12 7.08 -2.36
C SER A 104 -16.46 8.46 -2.54
N LYS A 105 -17.25 9.54 -2.59
CA LYS A 105 -16.75 10.92 -2.76
C LYS A 105 -15.90 11.40 -1.58
N ASP A 106 -16.11 10.82 -0.41
CA ASP A 106 -15.45 11.20 0.84
C ASP A 106 -14.28 10.25 1.19
N LEU A 107 -14.07 9.19 0.40
CA LEU A 107 -13.03 8.19 0.63
C LEU A 107 -11.61 8.68 0.32
N ILE A 108 -11.45 9.40 -0.79
CA ILE A 108 -10.12 9.77 -1.32
C ILE A 108 -9.66 11.09 -0.70
N ILE A 109 -8.55 11.04 0.03
CA ILE A 109 -7.85 12.21 0.55
C ILE A 109 -6.91 12.73 -0.53
N ARG A 110 -7.35 13.78 -1.23
CA ARG A 110 -6.58 14.40 -2.30
C ARG A 110 -5.49 15.33 -1.75
N GLN A 111 -4.27 15.23 -2.29
CA GLN A 111 -3.18 16.15 -1.91
C GLN A 111 -2.72 16.99 -3.10
N SER A 112 -2.44 18.28 -2.83
CA SER A 112 -1.78 19.15 -3.80
C SER A 112 -0.35 18.74 -4.13
N SER A 113 0.25 17.89 -3.27
CA SER A 113 1.61 17.36 -3.41
C SER A 113 1.73 16.22 -4.41
N GLY A 114 0.60 15.69 -4.92
CA GLY A 114 0.53 14.78 -6.06
C GLY A 114 0.18 13.32 -5.76
N VAL A 115 0.38 12.84 -4.53
CA VAL A 115 -0.05 11.50 -4.11
C VAL A 115 -1.38 11.59 -3.39
N ASP A 116 -2.38 10.87 -3.89
CA ASP A 116 -3.67 10.74 -3.22
C ASP A 116 -3.66 9.54 -2.26
N TYR A 117 -4.50 9.56 -1.24
CA TYR A 117 -4.52 8.54 -0.20
C TYR A 117 -5.92 7.99 0.04
N ILE A 118 -6.00 6.67 0.23
CA ILE A 118 -7.08 5.98 0.92
C ILE A 118 -6.46 5.36 2.16
N LEU A 119 -6.90 5.79 3.34
CA LEU A 119 -6.35 5.34 4.61
C LEU A 119 -7.35 4.45 5.34
N ASN A 120 -6.88 3.62 6.25
CA ASN A 120 -7.74 3.06 7.28
C ASN A 120 -7.72 3.98 8.50
N THR A 121 -8.89 4.24 9.09
CA THR A 121 -9.02 5.16 10.25
C THR A 121 -9.75 4.53 11.43
N ILE A 122 -10.34 3.35 11.24
CA ILE A 122 -11.02 2.58 12.28
C ILE A 122 -10.63 1.10 12.09
N PRO A 123 -10.10 0.42 13.13
CA PRO A 123 -9.77 -0.98 13.02
C PRO A 123 -11.04 -1.84 12.90
N THR A 124 -10.95 -2.97 12.20
CA THR A 124 -12.07 -3.90 12.06
C THR A 124 -11.61 -5.35 12.16
N GLU A 125 -12.45 -6.19 12.77
CA GLU A 125 -12.20 -7.63 12.92
C GLU A 125 -12.47 -8.40 11.62
N ASN A 126 -13.44 -7.93 10.82
CA ASN A 126 -13.89 -8.56 9.56
C ASN A 126 -13.06 -8.08 8.35
N SER A 127 -11.76 -7.91 8.55
CA SER A 127 -10.85 -7.33 7.55
C SER A 127 -10.85 -8.15 6.25
N THR A 128 -10.70 -9.47 6.38
CA THR A 128 -10.57 -10.38 5.24
C THR A 128 -11.83 -10.37 4.38
N GLU A 129 -13.01 -10.45 5.00
CA GLU A 129 -14.30 -10.46 4.29
C GLU A 129 -14.54 -9.14 3.53
N LEU A 130 -14.17 -8.02 4.14
CA LEU A 130 -14.28 -6.71 3.48
C LEU A 130 -13.33 -6.59 2.28
N LEU A 131 -12.11 -7.12 2.40
CA LEU A 131 -11.13 -7.13 1.30
C LEU A 131 -11.48 -8.15 0.21
N GLU A 132 -12.18 -9.24 0.51
CA GLU A 132 -12.66 -10.21 -0.49
C GLU A 132 -13.90 -9.72 -1.26
N SER A 133 -14.62 -8.75 -0.69
CA SER A 133 -15.89 -8.25 -1.19
C SER A 133 -15.82 -7.68 -2.62
N ASP A 134 -16.95 -7.76 -3.34
CA ASP A 134 -17.11 -7.11 -4.64
C ASP A 134 -16.95 -5.59 -4.55
N VAL A 135 -17.24 -4.99 -3.39
CA VAL A 135 -17.07 -3.55 -3.16
C VAL A 135 -15.61 -3.15 -3.29
N PHE A 136 -14.68 -3.95 -2.74
CA PHE A 136 -13.25 -3.67 -2.87
C PHE A 136 -12.78 -3.88 -4.31
N ARG A 137 -13.24 -4.94 -4.98
CA ARG A 137 -12.93 -5.20 -6.41
C ARG A 137 -13.39 -4.04 -7.30
N GLN A 138 -14.60 -3.55 -7.09
CA GLN A 138 -15.15 -2.41 -7.81
C GLN A 138 -14.38 -1.13 -7.54
N LEU A 139 -13.94 -0.91 -6.30
CA LEU A 139 -13.06 0.21 -5.95
C LEU A 139 -11.75 0.16 -6.73
N ILE A 140 -11.05 -0.98 -6.72
CA ILE A 140 -9.79 -1.15 -7.46
C ILE A 140 -10.01 -0.90 -8.96
N ASN A 141 -11.05 -1.50 -9.55
CA ASN A 141 -11.38 -1.30 -10.97
C ASN A 141 -11.67 0.17 -11.32
N LYS A 142 -12.39 0.88 -10.47
CA LYS A 142 -12.62 2.32 -10.65
C LYS A 142 -11.31 3.08 -10.62
N LEU A 143 -10.45 2.82 -9.63
CA LEU A 143 -9.16 3.50 -9.50
C LEU A 143 -8.24 3.23 -10.69
N ARG A 144 -8.29 2.03 -11.32
CA ARG A 144 -7.49 1.71 -12.52
C ARG A 144 -7.77 2.63 -13.71
N SER A 145 -8.97 3.21 -13.76
CA SER A 145 -9.36 4.19 -14.79
C SER A 145 -8.90 5.61 -14.47
N GLU A 146 -8.62 5.92 -13.19
CA GLU A 146 -8.32 7.27 -12.73
C GLU A 146 -6.84 7.50 -12.42
N TYR A 147 -6.06 6.44 -12.20
CA TYR A 147 -4.65 6.49 -11.80
C TYR A 147 -3.75 5.67 -12.73
N ASP A 148 -2.50 6.10 -12.86
CA ASP A 148 -1.45 5.34 -13.53
C ASP A 148 -0.98 4.20 -12.63
N PHE A 149 -0.86 4.46 -11.32
CA PHE A 149 -0.43 3.47 -10.33
C PHE A 149 -1.29 3.52 -9.06
N ILE A 150 -1.59 2.33 -8.53
CA ILE A 150 -2.30 2.09 -7.28
C ILE A 150 -1.36 1.26 -6.41
N ILE A 151 -0.83 1.84 -5.35
CA ILE A 151 0.08 1.18 -4.42
C ILE A 151 -0.71 0.76 -3.19
N ILE A 152 -0.84 -0.54 -2.95
CA ILE A 152 -1.57 -1.09 -1.80
C ILE A 152 -0.54 -1.58 -0.77
N ASP A 153 -0.47 -0.90 0.37
CA ASP A 153 0.29 -1.36 1.54
C ASP A 153 -0.55 -2.39 2.31
N THR A 154 -0.13 -3.64 2.34
CA THR A 154 -0.87 -4.73 2.99
C THR A 154 -0.34 -4.97 4.40
N PRO A 155 -1.04 -5.70 5.28
CA PRO A 155 -0.39 -6.28 6.46
C PRO A 155 0.74 -7.25 6.06
N ASP A 156 1.57 -7.63 7.04
CA ASP A 156 2.59 -8.66 6.84
C ASP A 156 1.96 -10.06 6.72
N MET A 157 2.65 -10.96 6.03
CA MET A 157 2.16 -12.31 5.77
C MET A 157 2.13 -13.21 7.01
N ALA A 158 2.89 -12.89 8.06
CA ALA A 158 2.90 -13.69 9.28
C ALA A 158 1.66 -13.43 10.16
N SER A 159 1.06 -12.24 10.08
CA SER A 159 -0.05 -11.86 10.95
C SER A 159 -1.43 -12.28 10.45
N CYS A 160 -1.68 -12.32 9.14
CA CYS A 160 -2.97 -12.70 8.57
C CYS A 160 -2.91 -12.98 7.06
N SER A 161 -4.02 -13.48 6.51
CA SER A 161 -4.19 -13.79 5.07
C SER A 161 -4.53 -12.58 4.19
N ASP A 162 -4.77 -11.40 4.78
CA ASP A 162 -5.25 -10.21 4.06
C ASP A 162 -4.29 -9.80 2.92
N ALA A 163 -2.98 -9.95 3.11
CA ALA A 163 -1.98 -9.68 2.07
C ALA A 163 -2.18 -10.54 0.81
N VAL A 164 -2.58 -11.79 1.00
CA VAL A 164 -2.81 -12.77 -0.08
C VAL A 164 -4.16 -12.55 -0.75
N VAL A 165 -5.16 -12.10 0.00
CA VAL A 165 -6.43 -11.65 -0.58
C VAL A 165 -6.22 -10.44 -1.48
N ILE A 166 -5.52 -9.42 -0.98
CA ILE A 166 -5.25 -8.19 -1.72
C ILE A 166 -4.41 -8.47 -2.97
N SER A 167 -3.40 -9.35 -2.87
CA SER A 167 -2.50 -9.60 -3.99
C SER A 167 -3.20 -10.20 -5.21
N LYS A 168 -4.29 -10.95 -5.04
CA LYS A 168 -5.11 -11.46 -6.16
C LYS A 168 -5.74 -10.35 -7.03
N LEU A 169 -5.82 -9.12 -6.52
CA LEU A 169 -6.31 -7.95 -7.25
C LEU A 169 -5.18 -7.08 -7.80
N ALA A 170 -3.94 -7.41 -7.46
CA ALA A 170 -2.75 -6.71 -7.93
C ALA A 170 -2.27 -7.30 -9.25
N ASP A 171 -1.58 -6.46 -10.03
CA ASP A 171 -0.88 -6.91 -11.23
C ASP A 171 0.51 -7.44 -10.89
N ALA A 172 1.07 -6.97 -9.77
CA ALA A 172 2.38 -7.41 -9.30
C ALA A 172 2.54 -7.21 -7.79
N ILE A 173 3.44 -8.01 -7.20
CA ILE A 173 3.76 -7.97 -5.77
C ILE A 173 5.23 -7.56 -5.59
N VAL A 174 5.47 -6.66 -4.65
CA VAL A 174 6.80 -6.39 -4.08
C VAL A 174 6.84 -6.95 -2.68
N HIS A 175 7.77 -7.88 -2.44
CA HIS A 175 7.96 -8.49 -1.13
C HIS A 175 9.11 -7.80 -0.38
N VAL A 176 8.84 -7.22 0.77
CA VAL A 176 9.83 -6.49 1.59
C VAL A 176 10.35 -7.41 2.68
N VAL A 177 11.67 -7.44 2.85
CA VAL A 177 12.34 -8.31 3.82
C VAL A 177 13.39 -7.53 4.59
N GLU A 178 13.45 -7.69 5.91
CA GLU A 178 14.48 -7.08 6.76
C GLU A 178 15.79 -7.90 6.71
N ALA A 179 16.87 -7.21 6.38
CA ALA A 179 18.20 -7.80 6.31
C ALA A 179 18.66 -8.32 7.68
N GLY A 180 19.20 -9.53 7.71
CA GLY A 180 19.76 -10.14 8.92
C GLY A 180 18.74 -10.60 9.96
N ARG A 181 17.45 -10.31 9.80
CA ARG A 181 16.40 -10.72 10.73
C ARG A 181 15.50 -11.84 10.21
N THR A 182 15.11 -11.79 8.94
CA THR A 182 14.19 -12.76 8.34
C THR A 182 14.97 -13.88 7.65
N SER A 183 14.66 -15.13 7.98
CA SER A 183 15.37 -16.29 7.43
C SER A 183 15.02 -16.53 5.97
N GLY A 184 15.98 -17.05 5.18
CA GLY A 184 15.75 -17.42 3.79
C GLY A 184 14.64 -18.46 3.62
N GLU A 185 14.48 -19.37 4.59
CA GLU A 185 13.38 -20.35 4.61
C GLU A 185 12.01 -19.66 4.69
N LYS A 186 11.86 -18.66 5.59
CA LYS A 186 10.61 -17.88 5.71
C LYS A 186 10.32 -17.13 4.41
N VAL A 187 11.34 -16.48 3.82
CA VAL A 187 11.19 -15.76 2.55
C VAL A 187 10.73 -16.70 1.43
N ASN A 188 11.37 -17.88 1.30
CA ASN A 188 10.99 -18.85 0.27
C ASN A 188 9.56 -19.35 0.47
N LYS A 189 9.16 -19.65 1.71
CA LYS A 189 7.80 -20.06 2.04
C LYS A 189 6.77 -18.97 1.68
N ASP A 190 7.07 -17.71 1.99
CA ASP A 190 6.21 -16.58 1.66
C ASP A 190 6.08 -16.41 0.15
N ILE A 191 7.18 -16.50 -0.60
CA ILE A 191 7.17 -16.43 -2.07
C ILE A 191 6.30 -17.55 -2.66
N SER A 192 6.48 -18.80 -2.21
CA SER A 192 5.65 -19.92 -2.69
C SER A 192 4.16 -19.67 -2.45
N TYR A 193 3.80 -19.12 -1.28
CA TYR A 193 2.40 -18.79 -0.99
C TYR A 193 1.86 -17.63 -1.83
N LEU A 194 2.68 -16.63 -2.14
CA LEU A 194 2.31 -15.56 -3.07
C LEU A 194 2.16 -16.07 -4.51
N GLU A 195 2.99 -17.02 -4.95
CA GLU A 195 2.90 -17.61 -6.29
C GLU A 195 1.57 -18.37 -6.51
N GLU A 196 0.98 -18.95 -5.47
CA GLU A 196 -0.35 -19.58 -5.53
C GLU A 196 -1.46 -18.59 -5.94
N THR A 197 -1.25 -17.29 -5.73
CA THR A 197 -2.20 -16.24 -6.14
C THR A 197 -2.19 -15.99 -7.65
N LYS A 198 -1.25 -16.59 -8.38
CA LYS A 198 -0.98 -16.35 -9.82
C LYS A 198 -0.62 -14.90 -10.14
N THR A 199 -0.28 -14.11 -9.13
CA THR A 199 0.20 -12.74 -9.28
C THR A 199 1.73 -12.75 -9.24
N PRO A 200 2.42 -12.12 -10.20
CA PRO A 200 3.87 -12.17 -10.26
C PRO A 200 4.53 -11.39 -9.12
N VAL A 201 5.45 -12.04 -8.40
CA VAL A 201 6.36 -11.39 -7.47
C VAL A 201 7.52 -10.79 -8.26
N ILE A 202 7.47 -9.48 -8.49
CA ILE A 202 8.41 -8.79 -9.40
C ILE A 202 9.70 -8.33 -8.71
N GLY A 203 9.81 -8.55 -7.40
CA GLY A 203 11.05 -8.34 -6.68
C GLY A 203 10.94 -8.51 -5.18
N VAL A 204 12.11 -8.74 -4.58
CA VAL A 204 12.32 -8.66 -3.13
C VAL A 204 13.08 -7.38 -2.82
N ALA A 205 12.52 -6.53 -1.96
CA ALA A 205 13.18 -5.33 -1.47
C ALA A 205 13.81 -5.63 -0.10
N LEU A 206 15.13 -5.80 -0.09
CA LEU A 206 15.90 -5.98 1.14
C LEU A 206 16.05 -4.62 1.84
N ASN A 207 15.57 -4.51 3.08
CA ASN A 207 15.50 -3.27 3.84
C ASN A 207 16.32 -3.35 5.14
N LYS A 208 16.67 -2.17 5.69
CA LYS A 208 17.52 -2.00 6.90
C LYS A 208 18.91 -2.65 6.77
N ILE A 209 19.52 -2.45 5.61
CA ILE A 209 20.93 -2.80 5.32
C ILE A 209 21.84 -1.73 5.94
#